data_AF-M0D2B3-F1
#
_entry.id   AF-M0D2B3-F1
#
_cell.length_a   1.000
_cell.length_b   1.000
_cell.length_c   1.000
_cell.angle_alpha   90.00
_cell.angle_beta   90.00
_cell.angle_gamma   90.00
#
_symmetry.space_group_name_H-M   'P 1'
#
loop_
_entity.id
_entity.type
_entity.pdbx_description
1 polymer ?
#
loop_
_entity_poly.entity_id
_entity_poly.type
_entity_poly.pdbx_seq_one_letter_code
_entity_poly.pdbx_strand_id
1 'polypeptide(L)'
;MAPDWFPKAVAVLVVLALLAPVFGWAAGQVGYAEPLDKAAEATGATDDAEPVELAPLPEYGVPGLGSAPGTLVSALVGTGLTLLVAFGIGRALGSDADGTR
;
A
#
# COMPACT_ATOMS: atom_id res chain seq x y z
N MET A 1 28.82 -0.55 -5.79
CA MET A 1 28.25 0.73 -6.23
C MET A 1 26.80 0.47 -6.60
N ALA A 2 25.84 1.26 -6.11
CA ALA A 2 24.44 1.05 -6.48
C ALA A 2 24.26 1.32 -7.99
N PRO A 3 23.35 0.61 -8.68
CA PRO A 3 23.02 0.90 -10.06
C PRO A 3 22.54 2.34 -10.25
N ASP A 4 22.78 2.90 -11.42
CA ASP A 4 22.39 4.27 -11.79
C ASP A 4 20.87 4.51 -11.82
N TRP A 5 20.07 3.44 -11.99
CA TRP A 5 18.61 3.48 -11.92
C TRP A 5 18.08 3.56 -10.48
N PHE A 6 18.84 3.10 -9.49
CA PHE A 6 18.38 3.00 -8.10
C PHE A 6 17.93 4.34 -7.50
N PRO A 7 18.71 5.45 -7.58
CA PRO A 7 18.27 6.73 -7.03
C PRO A 7 17.02 7.27 -7.73
N LYS A 8 16.87 7.01 -9.03
CA LYS A 8 15.68 7.42 -9.80
C LYS A 8 14.45 6.64 -9.33
N ALA A 9 14.58 5.33 -9.13
CA ALA A 9 13.50 4.48 -8.63
C ALA A 9 13.06 4.91 -7.21
N VAL A 10 14.01 5.17 -6.31
CA VAL A 10 13.69 5.67 -4.95
C VAL A 10 12.98 7.02 -5.02
N ALA A 11 13.46 7.94 -5.85
CA ALA A 11 12.80 9.25 -6.02
C ALA A 11 11.36 9.10 -6.52
N VAL A 12 11.10 8.20 -7.47
CA VAL A 12 9.74 7.91 -7.95
C VAL A 12 8.87 7.34 -6.84
N LEU A 13 9.37 6.39 -6.04
CA LEU A 13 8.60 5.83 -4.91
C LEU A 13 8.24 6.90 -3.88
N VAL A 14 9.18 7.80 -3.56
CA VAL A 14 8.93 8.93 -2.65
C VAL A 14 7.84 9.85 -3.22
N VAL A 15 7.92 10.20 -4.51
CA VAL A 15 6.91 11.04 -5.18
C VAL A 15 5.54 10.38 -5.13
N LEU A 16 5.45 9.08 -5.44
CA LEU A 16 4.19 8.35 -5.39
C LEU A 16 3.61 8.28 -3.98
N ALA A 17 4.43 8.02 -2.96
CA ALA A 17 4.00 7.99 -1.56
C ALA A 17 3.45 9.36 -1.10
N LEU A 18 4.08 10.45 -1.54
CA LEU A 18 3.63 11.81 -1.25
C LEU A 18 2.35 12.21 -2.00
N LEU A 19 2.12 11.66 -3.19
CA LEU A 19 0.90 11.89 -3.96
C LEU A 19 -0.30 11.05 -3.48
N ALA A 20 -0.07 9.88 -2.89
CA ALA A 20 -1.11 9.01 -2.35
C ALA A 20 -2.16 9.73 -1.45
N PRO A 21 -1.78 10.54 -0.44
CA PRO A 21 -2.77 11.24 0.39
C PRO A 21 -3.59 12.28 -0.38
N VAL A 22 -3.05 12.84 -1.47
CA VAL A 22 -3.80 13.77 -2.34
C VAL A 22 -4.93 13.03 -3.04
N PHE A 23 -4.67 11.84 -3.56
CA PHE A 23 -5.69 11.01 -4.20
C PHE A 23 -6.73 10.49 -3.19
N GLY A 24 -6.29 10.06 -2.01
CA GLY A 24 -7.21 9.63 -0.94
C GLY A 24 -8.15 10.75 -0.49
N TRP A 25 -7.62 11.97 -0.32
CA TRP A 25 -8.44 13.14 -0.03
C TRP A 25 -9.39 13.50 -1.18
N ALA A 26 -8.90 13.51 -2.43
CA ALA A 26 -9.69 13.88 -3.60
C ALA A 26 -10.85 12.91 -3.85
N ALA A 27 -10.64 11.60 -3.62
CA ALA A 27 -11.70 10.59 -3.70
C ALA A 27 -12.87 10.91 -2.75
N GLY A 28 -12.57 11.34 -1.52
CA GLY A 28 -13.58 11.79 -0.56
C GLY A 28 -14.35 13.05 -1.00
N GLN A 29 -13.69 13.97 -1.72
CA GLN A 29 -14.37 15.18 -2.21
C GLN A 29 -15.40 14.91 -3.30
N VAL A 30 -15.19 13.86 -4.10
CA VAL A 30 -16.11 13.49 -5.19
C VAL A 30 -17.11 12.42 -4.77
N GLY A 31 -17.09 11.99 -3.51
CA GLY A 31 -17.93 10.90 -3.02
C GLY A 31 -17.65 9.60 -3.77
N TYR A 32 -16.39 9.35 -4.13
CA TYR A 32 -16.01 8.12 -4.81
C TYR A 32 -16.38 6.92 -3.93
N ALA A 33 -17.08 5.96 -4.52
CA ALA A 33 -17.36 4.66 -3.95
C ALA A 33 -16.81 3.60 -4.90
N GLU A 34 -16.27 2.51 -4.37
CA GLU A 34 -15.70 1.47 -5.24
C GLU A 34 -16.81 0.80 -6.07
N PRO A 35 -16.54 0.44 -7.34
CA PRO A 35 -17.51 -0.26 -8.17
C PRO A 35 -18.03 -1.55 -7.54
N LEU A 36 -17.20 -2.23 -6.74
CA LEU A 36 -17.56 -3.45 -6.02
C LEU A 36 -18.53 -3.16 -4.88
N ASP A 37 -18.33 -2.08 -4.13
CA ASP A 37 -19.27 -1.67 -3.07
C ASP A 37 -20.64 -1.36 -3.66
N LYS A 38 -20.67 -0.62 -4.77
CA LYS A 38 -21.93 -0.30 -5.49
C LYS A 38 -22.63 -1.55 -6.02
N ALA A 39 -21.86 -2.52 -6.52
CA ALA A 39 -22.42 -3.80 -6.96
C ALA A 39 -22.99 -4.59 -5.77
N ALA A 40 -22.27 -4.63 -4.64
CA ALA A 40 -22.71 -5.31 -3.44
C ALA A 40 -24.00 -4.70 -2.87
N GLU A 41 -24.09 -3.37 -2.80
CA GLU A 41 -25.32 -2.65 -2.42
C GLU A 41 -26.48 -3.00 -3.38
N ALA A 42 -26.24 -2.98 -4.69
CA ALA A 42 -27.26 -3.25 -5.69
C ALA A 42 -27.78 -4.71 -5.65
N THR A 43 -26.96 -5.65 -5.19
CA THR A 43 -27.35 -7.06 -5.05
C THR A 43 -27.83 -7.43 -3.64
N GLY A 44 -27.83 -6.49 -2.69
CA GLY A 44 -28.11 -6.77 -1.28
C GLY A 44 -27.03 -7.58 -0.57
N ALA A 45 -25.86 -7.78 -1.20
CA ALA A 45 -24.77 -8.59 -0.64
C ALA A 45 -24.08 -7.91 0.54
N THR A 46 -24.23 -6.60 0.70
CA THR A 46 -23.81 -5.85 1.89
C THR A 46 -24.51 -6.32 3.16
N ASP A 47 -25.76 -6.78 3.06
CA ASP A 47 -26.59 -7.12 4.22
C ASP A 47 -26.26 -8.51 4.79
N ASP A 48 -25.68 -9.38 3.97
CA ASP A 48 -25.23 -10.73 4.34
C ASP A 48 -23.73 -10.78 4.68
N ALA A 49 -23.02 -9.65 4.57
CA ALA A 49 -21.60 -9.58 4.83
C ALA A 49 -21.32 -9.38 6.32
N GLU A 50 -20.61 -10.32 6.93
CA GLU A 50 -19.90 -10.10 8.20
C GLU A 50 -18.55 -9.46 7.88
N PRO A 51 -18.33 -8.16 8.17
CA PRO A 51 -17.09 -7.50 7.80
C PRO A 51 -15.92 -8.09 8.61
N VAL A 52 -15.07 -8.86 7.93
CA VAL A 52 -13.82 -9.37 8.47
C VAL A 52 -12.70 -8.44 8.01
N GLU A 53 -12.41 -7.42 8.81
CA GLU A 53 -11.25 -6.55 8.58
C GLU A 53 -9.96 -7.27 9.02
N LEU A 54 -9.46 -8.19 8.18
CA LEU A 54 -8.24 -8.94 8.45
C LEU A 54 -6.95 -8.13 8.15
N ALA A 55 -7.09 -6.90 7.68
CA ALA A 55 -5.97 -6.07 7.25
C ALA A 55 -5.34 -5.31 8.42
N PRO A 56 -4.00 -5.14 8.47
CA PRO A 56 -3.34 -4.33 9.50
C PRO A 56 -3.73 -2.84 9.47
N LEU A 57 -4.12 -2.36 8.28
CA LEU A 57 -4.47 -0.97 7.98
C LEU A 57 -5.69 -0.97 7.04
N PRO A 58 -6.89 -1.31 7.55
CA PRO A 58 -8.11 -1.40 6.76
C PRO A 58 -8.43 -0.03 6.16
N GLU A 59 -8.79 -0.01 4.86
CA GLU A 59 -9.05 1.22 4.09
C GLU A 59 -7.92 2.27 4.18
N TYR A 60 -6.68 1.83 4.40
CA TYR A 60 -5.52 2.71 4.65
C TYR A 60 -5.67 3.60 5.91
N GLY A 61 -6.61 3.26 6.79
CA GLY A 61 -6.91 3.95 8.02
C GLY A 61 -5.88 3.69 9.11
N VAL A 62 -5.61 4.74 9.89
CA VAL A 62 -4.78 4.66 11.10
C VAL A 62 -5.58 5.29 12.24
N PRO A 63 -5.82 4.58 13.36
CA PRO A 63 -6.57 5.12 14.47
C PRO A 63 -6.02 6.46 14.97
N GLY A 64 -6.89 7.46 15.11
CA GLY A 64 -6.51 8.81 15.53
C GLY A 64 -5.94 9.70 14.43
N LEU A 65 -5.81 9.22 13.19
CA LEU A 65 -5.45 10.04 12.03
C LEU A 65 -6.65 10.20 11.09
N GLY A 66 -6.76 11.37 10.46
CA GLY A 66 -7.71 11.59 9.36
C GLY A 66 -7.28 10.86 8.08
N SER A 67 -8.11 10.90 7.04
CA SER A 67 -7.88 10.18 5.78
C SER A 67 -6.50 10.43 5.18
N ALA A 68 -6.15 11.69 4.89
CA ALA A 68 -4.88 12.04 4.27
C ALA A 68 -3.64 11.58 5.08
N PRO A 69 -3.47 11.93 6.37
CA PRO A 69 -2.32 11.45 7.15
C PRO A 69 -2.33 9.92 7.33
N GLY A 70 -3.49 9.28 7.46
CA GLY A 70 -3.61 7.82 7.48
C GLY A 70 -3.12 7.17 6.19
N THR A 71 -3.55 7.68 5.02
CA THR A 71 -3.11 7.22 3.70
C THR A 71 -1.60 7.35 3.51
N LEU A 72 -1.00 8.47 3.96
CA LEU A 72 0.46 8.66 3.87
C LEU A 72 1.21 7.62 4.71
N VAL A 73 0.78 7.39 5.96
CA VAL A 73 1.38 6.38 6.83
C VAL A 73 1.26 4.99 6.19
N SER A 74 0.08 4.65 5.72
CA SER A 74 -0.18 3.37 5.03
C SER A 74 0.70 3.18 3.79
N ALA A 75 0.88 4.23 2.97
CA ALA A 75 1.74 4.20 1.79
C ALA A 75 3.23 3.96 2.16
N LEU A 76 3.72 4.63 3.21
CA LEU A 76 5.10 4.47 3.68
C LEU A 76 5.33 3.08 4.29
N VAL A 77 4.41 2.61 5.13
CA VAL A 77 4.49 1.29 5.78
C VAL A 77 4.44 0.18 4.73
N GLY A 78 3.47 0.24 3.81
CA GLY A 78 3.33 -0.74 2.73
C GLY A 78 4.56 -0.78 1.84
N THR A 79 5.02 0.38 1.35
CA THR A 79 6.22 0.48 0.50
C THR A 79 7.46 -0.05 1.22
N GLY A 80 7.67 0.36 2.48
CA GLY A 80 8.80 -0.09 3.29
C GLY A 80 8.79 -1.59 3.52
N LEU A 81 7.63 -2.16 3.84
CA LEU A 81 7.46 -3.60 4.05
C LEU A 81 7.73 -4.39 2.76
N THR A 82 7.19 -3.94 1.62
CA THR A 82 7.45 -4.57 0.32
C THR A 82 8.94 -4.56 -0.02
N LEU A 83 9.61 -3.42 0.13
CA LEU A 83 11.05 -3.31 -0.12
C LEU A 83 11.85 -4.20 0.81
N LEU A 84 11.51 -4.23 2.10
CA LEU A 84 12.17 -5.08 3.11
C LEU A 84 12.06 -6.56 2.75
N VAL A 85 10.85 -7.02 2.40
CA VAL A 85 10.61 -8.42 2.04
C VAL A 85 11.34 -8.78 0.74
N ALA A 86 11.20 -7.96 -0.31
CA ALA A 86 11.85 -8.21 -1.59
C ALA A 86 13.38 -8.22 -1.47
N PHE A 87 13.95 -7.28 -0.71
CA PHE A 87 15.37 -7.24 -0.43
C PHE A 87 15.83 -8.46 0.39
N GLY A 88 15.05 -8.84 1.41
CA GLY A 88 15.32 -10.02 2.23
C GLY A 88 15.35 -11.31 1.43
N ILE A 89 14.35 -11.53 0.57
CA ILE A 89 14.27 -12.68 -0.34
C ILE A 89 15.46 -12.67 -1.31
N GLY A 90 15.74 -11.53 -1.95
CA GLY A 90 16.87 -11.40 -2.88
C GLY A 90 18.21 -11.71 -2.21
N ARG A 91 18.40 -11.27 -0.96
CA ARG A 91 19.59 -11.58 -0.17
C ARG A 91 19.66 -13.07 0.19
N ALA A 92 18.57 -13.67 0.64
CA ALA A 92 18.53 -15.09 1.01
C ALA A 92 18.90 -15.98 -0.19
N LEU A 93 18.26 -15.75 -1.34
CA LEU A 93 18.52 -16.50 -2.57
C LEU A 93 19.92 -16.25 -3.14
N GLY A 94 20.46 -15.03 -2.97
CA GLY A 94 21.82 -14.70 -3.41
C GLY A 94 22.92 -15.31 -2.53
N SER A 95 22.62 -15.60 -1.26
CA SER A 95 23.61 -16.12 -0.30
C SER A 95 24.04 -17.57 -0.61
N ASP A 96 23.16 -18.37 -1.21
CA ASP A 96 23.45 -19.77 -1.58
C ASP A 96 24.42 -19.88 -2.78
N ALA A 97 24.45 -18.86 -3.65
CA ALA A 97 25.33 -18.82 -4.82
C ALA A 97 26.81 -18.56 -4.47
N ASP A 98 27.07 -17.94 -3.31
CA ASP A 98 28.42 -17.62 -2.83
C ASP A 98 28.98 -18.69 -1.86
N GLY A 99 28.15 -19.60 -1.35
CA GLY A 99 28.53 -20.61 -0.35
C GLY A 99 28.92 -22.00 -0.88
N THR A 100 28.89 -22.22 -2.20
CA THR A 100 29.19 -23.53 -2.83
C THR A 100 30.37 -23.49 -3.81
N ARG A 101 31.43 -22.75 -3.48
CA ARG A 101 32.75 -22.91 -4.14
C ARG A 101 33.87 -23.09 -3.12
#